data_AF-A0A1Q3BM72-F1
#
_entry.id   AF-A0A1Q3BM72-F1
#
_cell.length_a   1.000
_cell.length_b   1.000
_cell.length_c   1.000
_cell.angle_alpha   90.00
_cell.angle_beta   90.00
_cell.angle_gamma   90.00
#
_symmetry.space_group_name_H-M   'P 1'
#
loop_
_entity.id
_entity.type
_entity.pdbx_description
1 polymer ?
#
loop_
_entity_poly.entity_id
_entity_poly.type
_entity_poly.pdbx_seq_one_letter_code
_entity_poly.pdbx_strand_id
1 'polypeptide(L)'
;QVFAKGVYADSVVLMAARASTENQDAIDTAIVGMLADPKEARAGIQEVHFLPFNPTDKRTILTYIDGDGKMHRVSKGAPEQVNSPHNLFSMLFIERRVHAAIDKFAERGLRSLAVAYQEVPEGTKDSPGDQLAIGKETGRRLGMGTNMYPSSALLGQVKDESIVALPIDELIEKADGFAGVFPEHKYEIVKRLQAGKHICGMTGE
;
A
#
# COMPACT_ATOMS: atom_id res chain seq x y z
N GLN A 1 16.51 -14.06 -1.07
CA GLN A 1 15.71 -12.88 -1.48
C GLN A 1 14.32 -13.38 -1.85
N VAL A 2 13.26 -12.64 -1.52
CA VAL A 2 11.88 -12.98 -1.85
C VAL A 2 11.32 -11.81 -2.65
N PHE A 3 10.89 -12.06 -3.89
CA PHE A 3 10.38 -11.03 -4.78
C PHE A 3 8.91 -11.28 -5.10
N ALA A 4 8.15 -10.20 -5.28
CA ALA A 4 6.85 -10.27 -5.92
C ALA A 4 7.03 -10.71 -7.39
N LYS A 5 5.99 -11.34 -7.97
CA LYS A 5 6.05 -11.81 -9.36
C LYS A 5 6.26 -10.62 -10.31
N GLY A 6 7.29 -10.70 -11.15
CA GLY A 6 7.63 -9.62 -12.11
C GLY A 6 8.53 -8.52 -11.56
N VAL A 7 8.97 -8.61 -10.30
CA VAL A 7 9.94 -7.68 -9.70
C VAL A 7 11.33 -8.33 -9.68
N TYR A 8 12.32 -7.62 -10.23
CA TYR A 8 13.72 -8.07 -10.28
C TYR A 8 14.56 -7.44 -9.17
N ALA A 9 15.72 -8.03 -8.88
CA ALA A 9 16.63 -7.55 -7.84
C ALA A 9 17.01 -6.08 -8.03
N ASP A 10 17.36 -5.69 -9.26
CA ASP A 10 17.75 -4.32 -9.60
C ASP A 10 16.61 -3.32 -9.36
N SER A 11 15.37 -3.73 -9.64
CA SER A 11 14.17 -2.93 -9.35
C SER A 11 13.99 -2.70 -7.86
N VAL A 12 14.24 -3.72 -7.02
CA VAL A 12 14.16 -3.59 -5.56
C VAL A 12 15.26 -2.69 -5.01
N VAL A 13 16.48 -2.80 -5.54
CA VAL A 13 17.60 -1.92 -5.18
C VAL A 13 17.25 -0.47 -5.52
N LEU A 14 16.71 -0.21 -6.71
CA LEU A 14 16.26 1.12 -7.10
C LEU A 14 15.14 1.65 -6.20
N MET A 15 14.15 0.83 -5.85
CA MET A 15 13.08 1.21 -4.92
C MET A 15 13.62 1.53 -3.53
N ALA A 16 14.59 0.74 -3.03
CA ALA A 16 15.25 0.99 -1.75
C ALA A 16 16.07 2.29 -1.79
N ALA A 17 16.79 2.55 -2.87
CA ALA A 17 17.56 3.77 -3.06
C ALA A 17 16.66 5.00 -3.19
N ARG A 18 15.51 4.87 -3.86
CA ARG A 18 14.44 5.89 -3.87
C ARG A 18 13.95 6.20 -2.46
N ALA A 19 13.70 5.17 -1.64
CA ALA A 19 13.34 5.36 -0.24
C ALA A 19 14.52 5.77 0.67
N SER A 20 15.71 6.05 0.13
CA SER A 20 16.90 6.46 0.89
C SER A 20 17.21 7.93 0.71
N THR A 21 17.77 8.56 1.74
CA THR A 21 18.31 9.92 1.68
C THR A 21 19.83 9.88 1.69
N GLU A 22 20.47 10.76 0.92
CA GLU A 22 21.94 10.81 0.80
C GLU A 22 22.68 11.10 2.11
N ASN A 23 22.00 11.54 3.19
CA ASN A 23 22.68 12.32 4.24
C ASN A 23 22.36 11.96 5.70
N GLN A 24 21.78 10.79 6.01
CA GLN A 24 21.38 10.50 7.40
C GLN A 24 21.80 9.14 7.99
N ASP A 25 21.96 8.08 7.20
CA ASP A 25 22.26 6.75 7.73
C ASP A 25 23.25 5.95 6.87
N ALA A 26 24.16 5.20 7.52
CA ALA A 26 25.13 4.34 6.84
C ALA A 26 24.47 3.26 5.96
N ILE A 27 23.24 2.87 6.31
CA ILE A 27 22.41 1.95 5.51
C ILE A 27 22.01 2.61 4.19
N ASP A 28 21.65 3.89 4.22
CA ASP A 28 21.19 4.64 3.05
C ASP A 28 22.33 4.84 2.06
N THR A 29 23.51 5.20 2.55
CA THR A 29 24.72 5.31 1.73
C THR A 29 25.07 3.98 1.07
N ALA A 30 24.96 2.87 1.81
CA ALA A 30 25.23 1.53 1.27
C ALA A 30 24.24 1.15 0.17
N ILE A 31 22.95 1.45 0.34
CA ILE A 31 21.90 1.14 -0.65
C ILE A 31 22.08 1.99 -1.92
N VAL A 32 22.29 3.29 -1.77
CA VAL A 32 22.50 4.20 -2.91
C VAL A 32 23.80 3.83 -3.64
N GLY A 33 24.83 3.40 -2.92
CA GLY A 33 26.08 2.90 -3.50
C GLY A 33 25.97 1.54 -4.22
N MET A 34 24.86 0.83 -4.11
CA MET A 34 24.60 -0.36 -4.95
C MET A 34 24.15 0.02 -6.37
N LEU A 35 23.76 1.27 -6.61
CA LEU A 35 23.45 1.77 -7.95
C LEU A 35 24.74 2.06 -8.73
N ALA A 36 24.66 1.98 -10.06
CA ALA A 36 25.77 2.36 -10.93
C ALA A 36 26.06 3.86 -10.86
N ASP A 37 25.01 4.68 -10.83
CA ASP A 37 25.07 6.12 -10.54
C ASP A 37 24.07 6.47 -9.41
N PRO A 38 24.53 7.05 -8.28
CA PRO A 38 23.65 7.54 -7.21
C PRO A 38 22.48 8.41 -7.69
N LYS A 39 22.67 9.15 -8.78
CA LYS A 39 21.63 10.02 -9.36
C LYS A 39 20.42 9.24 -9.87
N GLU A 40 20.57 7.96 -10.21
CA GLU A 40 19.46 7.09 -10.62
C GLU A 40 18.37 7.00 -9.54
N ALA A 41 18.73 7.16 -8.26
CA ALA A 41 17.78 7.15 -7.15
C ALA A 41 16.73 8.27 -7.24
N ARG A 42 17.00 9.36 -7.96
CA ARG A 42 16.07 10.48 -8.18
C ARG A 42 15.84 10.80 -9.67
N ALA A 43 16.44 10.04 -10.58
CA ALA A 43 16.27 10.26 -12.01
C ALA A 43 14.83 9.99 -12.46
N GLY A 44 14.27 10.94 -13.22
CA GLY A 44 12.96 10.80 -13.86
C GLY A 44 11.77 10.73 -12.90
N ILE A 45 11.95 11.16 -11.64
CA ILE A 45 10.87 11.23 -10.66
C ILE A 45 10.78 12.63 -10.05
N GLN A 46 9.56 13.08 -9.79
CA GLN A 46 9.28 14.27 -9.00
C GLN A 46 8.93 13.84 -7.58
N GLU A 47 9.75 14.22 -6.61
CA GLU A 47 9.47 13.97 -5.20
C GLU A 47 8.27 14.81 -4.73
N VAL A 48 7.30 14.14 -4.11
CA VAL A 48 6.07 14.76 -3.58
C VAL A 48 6.12 14.85 -2.06
N HIS A 49 6.51 13.75 -1.41
CA HIS A 49 6.59 13.71 0.04
C HIS A 49 7.58 12.66 0.50
N PHE A 50 8.46 13.04 1.42
CA PHE A 50 9.41 12.14 2.05
C PHE A 50 9.22 12.13 3.57
N LEU A 51 9.14 10.93 4.13
CA LEU A 51 9.10 10.67 5.57
C LEU A 51 10.42 10.01 5.98
N PRO A 52 11.28 10.72 6.74
CA PRO A 52 12.54 10.17 7.21
C PRO A 52 12.32 9.02 8.20
N PHE A 53 13.40 8.29 8.52
CA PHE A 53 13.33 7.20 9.48
C PHE A 53 12.83 7.70 10.85
N ASN A 54 11.81 7.04 11.38
CA ASN A 54 11.32 7.24 12.73
C ASN A 54 11.56 5.97 13.57
N PRO A 55 12.23 6.03 14.74
CA PRO A 55 12.47 4.86 15.60
C PRO A 55 11.20 4.11 16.04
N THR A 56 10.05 4.80 16.10
CA THR A 56 8.75 4.20 16.41
C THR A 56 8.21 3.40 15.24
N ASP A 57 8.27 3.96 14.03
CA ASP A 57 7.74 3.35 12.80
C ASP A 57 8.73 2.40 12.11
N LYS A 58 10.01 2.51 12.46
CA LYS A 58 11.19 1.80 11.92
C LYS A 58 11.24 1.72 10.39
N ARG A 59 10.78 2.77 9.71
CA ARG A 59 10.70 2.84 8.24
C ARG A 59 10.91 4.25 7.70
N THR A 60 11.22 4.32 6.42
CA THR A 60 11.36 5.53 5.61
C THR A 60 10.45 5.39 4.40
N ILE A 61 9.77 6.47 4.01
CA ILE A 61 8.81 6.45 2.90
C ILE A 61 9.12 7.58 1.93
N LEU A 62 9.10 7.29 0.63
CA LEU A 62 9.08 8.29 -0.43
C LEU A 62 7.80 8.13 -1.25
N THR A 63 7.08 9.24 -1.42
CA THR A 63 6.00 9.39 -2.40
C THR A 63 6.51 10.28 -3.54
N TYR A 64 6.38 9.81 -4.77
CA TYR A 64 6.89 10.50 -5.96
C TYR A 64 5.95 10.33 -7.15
N ILE A 65 6.05 11.21 -8.12
CA ILE A 65 5.40 11.10 -9.43
C ILE A 65 6.45 10.67 -10.45
N ASP A 66 6.16 9.69 -11.30
CA ASP A 66 7.05 9.25 -12.38
C ASP A 66 6.90 10.12 -13.65
N GLY A 67 7.71 9.81 -14.68
CA GLY A 67 7.65 10.51 -15.97
C GLY A 67 6.32 10.35 -16.72
N ASP A 68 5.50 9.36 -16.36
CA ASP A 68 4.17 9.14 -16.93
C ASP A 68 3.07 9.89 -16.16
N GLY A 69 3.43 10.65 -15.13
CA GLY A 69 2.51 11.39 -14.28
C GLY A 69 1.79 10.53 -13.24
N LYS A 70 2.21 9.28 -13.03
CA LYS A 70 1.63 8.38 -12.03
C LYS A 70 2.31 8.57 -10.68
N MET A 71 1.51 8.63 -9.63
CA MET A 71 2.02 8.71 -8.27
C MET A 71 2.29 7.33 -7.70
N HIS A 72 3.47 7.19 -7.09
CA HIS A 72 3.97 5.98 -6.49
C HIS A 72 4.44 6.26 -5.07
N ARG A 73 4.38 5.22 -4.24
CA ARG A 73 4.96 5.25 -2.91
C ARG A 73 5.85 4.05 -2.72
N VAL A 74 7.06 4.28 -2.23
CA VAL A 74 8.02 3.25 -1.83
C VAL A 74 8.33 3.41 -0.36
N SER A 75 8.55 2.28 0.31
CA SER A 75 8.88 2.23 1.72
C SER A 75 10.02 1.23 1.94
N LYS A 76 10.92 1.55 2.86
CA LYS A 76 11.93 0.61 3.36
C LYS A 76 11.91 0.60 4.88
N GLY A 77 12.14 -0.56 5.50
CA GLY A 77 12.14 -0.64 6.95
C GLY A 77 12.37 -2.03 7.52
N ALA A 78 12.24 -2.13 8.84
CA ALA A 78 12.33 -3.40 9.54
C ALA A 78 11.15 -4.30 9.11
N PRO A 79 11.43 -5.55 8.67
CA PRO A 79 10.38 -6.45 8.18
C PRO A 79 9.31 -6.80 9.22
N GLU A 80 9.62 -6.69 10.52
CA GLU A 80 8.76 -7.06 11.64
C GLU A 80 7.63 -6.03 11.89
N GLN A 81 7.73 -4.81 11.35
CA GLN A 81 6.71 -3.77 11.52
C GLN A 81 5.59 -3.93 10.49
N VAL A 82 4.84 -5.05 10.53
CA VAL A 82 3.75 -5.35 9.58
C VAL A 82 2.41 -4.73 9.98
N ASN A 83 2.22 -4.35 11.25
CA ASN A 83 0.88 -4.11 11.83
C ASN A 83 0.39 -2.65 11.87
N SER A 84 0.85 -1.75 11.00
CA SER A 84 0.33 -0.36 10.98
C SER A 84 -0.71 -0.14 9.87
N PRO A 85 -1.82 0.58 10.11
CA PRO A 85 -2.88 0.81 9.10
C PRO A 85 -2.44 1.65 7.88
N HIS A 86 -1.28 2.31 7.95
CA HIS A 86 -0.66 3.05 6.83
C HIS A 86 0.42 2.25 6.10
N ASN A 87 0.50 0.95 6.35
CA ASN A 87 1.64 0.16 5.98
C ASN A 87 1.45 -0.48 4.60
N LEU A 88 2.29 -0.03 3.66
CA LEU A 88 2.51 -0.67 2.36
C LEU A 88 2.83 -2.18 2.46
N PHE A 89 3.30 -2.63 3.63
CA PHE A 89 3.71 -4.01 3.88
C PHE A 89 2.58 -4.94 4.30
N SER A 90 1.31 -4.53 4.25
CA SER A 90 0.18 -5.39 4.61
C SER A 90 -0.09 -6.48 3.56
N MET A 91 0.83 -7.43 3.45
CA MET A 91 0.64 -8.71 2.77
C MET A 91 0.87 -9.85 3.75
N LEU A 92 -0.23 -10.33 4.34
CA LEU A 92 -0.32 -11.59 5.10
C LEU A 92 0.15 -12.83 4.31
N PHE A 93 0.43 -12.76 3.00
CA PHE A 93 1.04 -13.87 2.24
C PHE A 93 2.57 -13.91 2.34
N ILE A 94 3.17 -12.74 2.53
CA ILE A 94 4.62 -12.57 2.54
C ILE A 94 5.18 -13.03 3.88
N GLU A 95 4.40 -12.95 4.96
CA GLU A 95 4.82 -13.22 6.34
C GLU A 95 5.58 -14.55 6.52
N ARG A 96 5.04 -15.70 6.10
CA ARG A 96 5.75 -16.99 6.28
C ARG A 96 7.03 -17.12 5.45
N ARG A 97 7.00 -16.67 4.18
CA ARG A 97 8.18 -16.75 3.29
C ARG A 97 9.24 -15.74 3.66
N VAL A 98 8.83 -14.58 4.18
CA VAL A 98 9.72 -13.53 4.66
C VAL A 98 10.32 -13.89 6.01
N HIS A 99 9.56 -14.45 6.95
CA HIS A 99 10.13 -14.95 8.20
C HIS A 99 11.21 -16.01 7.92
N ALA A 100 10.92 -17.01 7.08
CA ALA A 100 11.92 -18.00 6.68
C ALA A 100 13.15 -17.39 5.98
N ALA A 101 12.97 -16.32 5.20
CA ALA A 101 14.08 -15.63 4.55
C ALA A 101 14.90 -14.78 5.54
N ILE A 102 14.24 -14.14 6.51
CA ILE A 102 14.88 -13.38 7.59
C ILE A 102 15.70 -14.33 8.45
N ASP A 103 15.14 -15.47 8.85
CA ASP A 103 15.83 -16.47 9.66
C ASP A 103 17.09 -16.96 8.93
N LYS A 104 16.98 -17.27 7.63
CA LYS A 104 18.13 -17.68 6.80
C LYS A 104 19.20 -16.59 6.66
N PHE A 105 18.80 -15.31 6.68
CA PHE A 105 19.76 -14.20 6.70
C PHE A 105 20.40 -14.03 8.08
N ALA A 106 19.62 -14.17 9.15
CA ALA A 106 20.09 -14.11 10.53
C ALA A 106 21.11 -15.22 10.84
N GLU A 107 20.88 -16.45 10.38
CA GLU A 107 21.82 -17.58 10.48
C GLU A 107 23.19 -17.28 9.84
N ARG A 108 23.21 -16.38 8.85
CA ARG A 108 24.42 -15.93 8.15
C ARG A 108 25.01 -14.64 8.71
N GLY A 109 24.45 -14.11 9.81
CA GLY A 109 24.86 -12.84 10.41
C GLY A 109 24.45 -11.61 9.59
N LEU A 110 23.48 -11.73 8.69
CA LEU A 110 23.02 -10.65 7.81
C LEU A 110 21.77 -10.00 8.37
N ARG A 111 21.76 -8.66 8.40
CA ARG A 111 20.58 -7.87 8.77
C ARG A 111 19.62 -7.78 7.59
N SER A 112 18.33 -8.07 7.84
CA SER A 112 17.29 -8.01 6.82
C SER A 112 16.64 -6.63 6.77
N LEU A 113 16.45 -6.10 5.56
CA LEU A 113 15.67 -4.90 5.28
C LEU A 113 14.56 -5.26 4.29
N ALA A 114 13.33 -4.82 4.59
CA ALA A 114 12.20 -5.03 3.70
C ALA A 114 11.97 -3.77 2.86
N VAL A 115 11.53 -3.97 1.61
CA VAL A 115 11.15 -2.90 0.67
C VAL A 115 9.74 -3.19 0.19
N ALA A 116 8.89 -2.18 0.19
CA ALA A 116 7.55 -2.25 -0.36
C ALA A 116 7.31 -1.11 -1.34
N TYR A 117 6.41 -1.37 -2.27
CA TYR A 117 6.02 -0.45 -3.33
C TYR A 117 4.51 -0.53 -3.51
N GLN A 118 3.87 0.62 -3.72
CA GLN A 118 2.48 0.72 -4.14
C GLN A 118 2.27 1.89 -5.10
N GLU A 119 1.30 1.77 -5.99
CA GLU A 119 0.77 2.90 -6.76
C GLU A 119 -0.23 3.67 -5.88
N VAL A 120 -0.29 5.00 -6.05
CA VAL A 120 -1.21 5.90 -5.32
C VAL A 120 -2.12 6.59 -6.35
N PRO A 121 -3.16 5.91 -6.85
CA PRO A 121 -3.99 6.41 -7.95
C PRO A 121 -4.80 7.66 -7.59
N GLU A 122 -5.05 7.91 -6.31
CA GLU A 122 -5.78 9.08 -5.82
C GLU A 122 -4.94 10.38 -5.90
N GLY A 123 -3.63 10.29 -6.17
CA GLY A 123 -2.77 11.45 -6.45
C GLY A 123 -2.54 12.39 -5.26
N THR A 124 -2.88 11.99 -4.04
CA THR A 124 -2.65 12.78 -2.82
C THR A 124 -1.66 12.07 -1.88
N LYS A 125 -0.81 12.86 -1.21
CA LYS A 125 0.24 12.34 -0.31
C LYS A 125 -0.33 11.57 0.90
N ASP A 126 -1.56 11.89 1.30
CA ASP A 126 -2.24 11.30 2.46
C ASP A 126 -3.13 10.11 2.06
N SER A 127 -3.27 9.84 0.75
CA SER A 127 -4.00 8.66 0.27
C SER A 127 -3.33 7.39 0.79
N PRO A 128 -4.09 6.44 1.32
CA PRO A 128 -3.54 5.20 1.83
C PRO A 128 -3.00 4.24 0.73
N GLY A 129 -3.20 4.56 -0.55
CA GLY A 129 -2.84 3.69 -1.68
C GLY A 129 -3.95 2.69 -2.01
N ASP A 130 -3.62 1.58 -2.69
CA ASP A 130 -4.60 0.56 -3.11
C ASP A 130 -5.09 -0.31 -1.92
N GLN A 131 -5.85 0.31 -1.03
CA GLN A 131 -6.53 -0.36 0.08
C GLN A 131 -7.55 -1.40 -0.40
N LEU A 132 -8.02 -1.27 -1.64
CA LEU A 132 -8.97 -2.20 -2.22
C LEU A 132 -8.33 -3.56 -2.47
N ALA A 133 -7.11 -3.60 -2.99
CA ALA A 133 -6.36 -4.85 -3.14
C ALA A 133 -6.16 -5.56 -1.79
N ILE A 134 -5.83 -4.81 -0.73
CA ILE A 134 -5.68 -5.34 0.63
C ILE A 134 -7.01 -5.90 1.14
N GLY A 135 -8.10 -5.15 0.98
CA GLY A 135 -9.45 -5.57 1.36
C GLY A 135 -9.85 -6.86 0.66
N LYS A 136 -9.69 -6.93 -0.67
CA LYS A 136 -10.04 -8.10 -1.49
C LYS A 136 -9.26 -9.35 -1.08
N GLU A 137 -7.94 -9.25 -0.89
CA GLU A 137 -7.14 -10.41 -0.48
C GLU A 137 -7.47 -10.86 0.95
N THR A 138 -7.76 -9.92 1.86
CA THR A 138 -8.21 -10.24 3.22
C THR A 138 -9.57 -10.95 3.20
N GLY A 139 -10.54 -10.40 2.47
CA GLY A 139 -11.87 -10.99 2.31
C GLY A 139 -11.82 -12.38 1.69
N ARG A 140 -10.99 -12.59 0.66
CA ARG A 140 -10.77 -13.91 0.04
C ARG A 140 -10.31 -14.96 1.06
N ARG A 141 -9.44 -14.60 2.00
CA ARG A 141 -8.93 -15.53 3.02
C ARG A 141 -9.91 -15.80 4.15
N LEU A 142 -10.64 -14.78 4.55
CA LEU A 142 -11.65 -14.87 5.61
C LEU A 142 -12.97 -15.48 5.10
N GLY A 143 -13.09 -15.71 3.79
CA GLY A 143 -14.33 -16.21 3.18
C GLY A 143 -15.43 -15.15 3.12
N MET A 144 -15.07 -13.86 3.21
CA MET A 144 -16.00 -12.73 3.14
C MET A 144 -16.33 -12.31 1.70
N GLY A 145 -15.69 -12.92 0.71
CA GLY A 145 -15.84 -12.55 -0.70
C GLY A 145 -14.80 -11.53 -1.18
N THR A 146 -14.89 -11.16 -2.46
CA THR A 146 -13.95 -10.25 -3.14
C THR A 146 -14.66 -9.19 -3.98
N ASN A 147 -15.99 -9.14 -3.95
CA ASN A 147 -16.79 -8.12 -4.62
C ASN A 147 -16.77 -6.81 -3.83
N MET A 148 -15.56 -6.28 -3.64
CA MET A 148 -15.31 -5.08 -2.86
C MET A 148 -15.03 -3.89 -3.76
N TYR A 149 -15.33 -2.69 -3.26
CA TYR A 149 -15.21 -1.43 -4.01
C TYR A 149 -14.48 -0.36 -3.19
N PRO A 150 -13.80 0.59 -3.84
CA PRO A 150 -13.25 1.74 -3.12
C PRO A 150 -14.39 2.66 -2.70
N SER A 151 -14.22 3.41 -1.61
CA SER A 151 -15.24 4.36 -1.16
C SER A 151 -15.54 5.45 -2.20
N SER A 152 -14.59 5.75 -3.11
CA SER A 152 -14.80 6.65 -4.25
C SER A 152 -15.89 6.18 -5.23
N ALA A 153 -16.21 4.88 -5.25
CA ALA A 153 -17.35 4.34 -6.00
C ALA A 153 -18.68 4.90 -5.52
N LEU A 154 -18.79 5.21 -4.23
CA LEU A 154 -19.99 5.78 -3.62
C LEU A 154 -20.25 7.23 -4.06
N LEU A 155 -19.20 7.91 -4.52
CA LEU A 155 -19.25 9.29 -5.01
C LEU A 155 -19.52 9.36 -6.53
N GLY A 156 -19.69 8.22 -7.21
CA GLY A 156 -19.85 8.16 -8.67
C GLY A 156 -18.60 8.55 -9.44
N GLN A 157 -17.42 8.55 -8.80
CA GLN A 157 -16.16 8.99 -9.39
C GLN A 157 -15.33 7.84 -9.99
N VAL A 158 -15.90 6.64 -10.12
CA VAL A 158 -15.18 5.48 -10.65
C VAL A 158 -15.28 5.44 -12.18
N LYS A 159 -14.12 5.34 -12.83
CA LYS A 159 -13.95 5.29 -14.30
C LYS A 159 -14.28 3.92 -14.92
N ASP A 160 -14.75 2.96 -14.14
CA ASP A 160 -15.03 1.60 -14.60
C ASP A 160 -16.48 1.51 -15.13
N GLU A 161 -16.65 1.37 -16.44
CA GLU A 161 -17.94 1.33 -17.13
C GLU A 161 -18.89 0.24 -16.59
N SER A 162 -18.33 -0.85 -16.03
CA SER A 162 -19.14 -1.92 -15.43
C SER A 162 -19.77 -1.52 -14.09
N ILE A 163 -19.12 -0.61 -13.35
CA ILE A 163 -19.58 -0.06 -12.07
C ILE A 163 -20.56 1.10 -12.31
N VAL A 164 -20.33 1.88 -13.37
CA VAL A 164 -21.20 3.01 -13.76
C VAL A 164 -22.62 2.54 -14.18
N ALA A 165 -22.76 1.28 -14.60
CA ALA A 165 -24.04 0.73 -15.04
C ALA A 165 -25.02 0.38 -13.89
N LEU A 166 -24.54 0.23 -12.65
CA LEU A 166 -25.39 -0.11 -11.51
C LEU A 166 -25.76 1.13 -10.71
N PRO A 167 -27.04 1.29 -10.31
CA PRO A 167 -27.41 2.28 -9.30
C PRO A 167 -26.59 2.08 -8.02
N ILE A 168 -26.12 3.18 -7.42
CA ILE A 168 -25.25 3.13 -6.22
C ILE A 168 -25.89 2.31 -5.08
N ASP A 169 -27.21 2.34 -4.95
CA ASP A 169 -27.93 1.58 -3.92
C ASP A 169 -27.80 0.07 -4.16
N GLU A 170 -27.87 -0.38 -5.42
CA GLU A 170 -27.68 -1.78 -5.80
C GLU A 170 -26.22 -2.21 -5.67
N LEU A 171 -25.28 -1.30 -5.96
CA LEU A 171 -23.86 -1.53 -5.71
C LEU A 171 -23.59 -1.78 -4.21
N ILE A 172 -24.14 -0.92 -3.35
CA ILE A 172 -23.98 -1.04 -1.89
C ILE A 172 -24.56 -2.35 -1.37
N GLU A 173 -25.73 -2.74 -1.86
CA GLU A 173 -26.39 -3.97 -1.44
C GLU A 173 -25.66 -5.23 -1.90
N LYS A 174 -25.02 -5.20 -3.08
CA LYS A 174 -24.26 -6.34 -3.63
C LYS A 174 -22.79 -6.38 -3.23
N ALA A 175 -22.27 -5.33 -2.61
CA ALA A 175 -20.87 -5.25 -2.24
C ALA A 175 -20.56 -6.13 -1.02
N ASP A 176 -19.49 -6.91 -1.12
CA ASP A 176 -18.94 -7.68 0.01
C ASP A 176 -18.20 -6.75 1.01
N GLY A 177 -17.81 -5.56 0.57
CA GLY A 177 -17.10 -4.60 1.41
C GLY A 177 -16.63 -3.36 0.68
N PHE A 178 -16.22 -2.36 1.47
CA PHE A 178 -15.67 -1.10 0.98
C PHE A 178 -14.29 -0.82 1.58
N ALA A 179 -13.36 -0.35 0.76
CA ALA A 179 -12.02 0.07 1.19
C ALA A 179 -11.90 1.60 1.18
N GLY A 180 -11.07 2.20 2.05
CA GLY A 180 -10.92 3.67 2.12
C GLY A 180 -12.08 4.39 2.78
N VAL A 181 -12.80 3.72 3.66
CA VAL A 181 -14.04 4.25 4.22
C VAL A 181 -13.75 5.22 5.37
N PHE A 182 -13.82 6.52 5.07
CA PHE A 182 -13.81 7.62 6.04
C PHE A 182 -15.17 7.75 6.76
N PRO A 183 -15.25 8.48 7.89
CA PRO A 183 -16.49 8.63 8.66
C PRO A 183 -17.71 9.06 7.83
N GLU A 184 -17.51 9.96 6.86
CA GLU A 184 -18.57 10.46 5.97
C GLU A 184 -19.11 9.33 5.08
N HIS A 185 -18.22 8.47 4.58
CA HIS A 185 -18.59 7.31 3.77
C HIS A 185 -19.35 6.27 4.60
N LYS A 186 -18.95 6.02 5.86
CA LYS A 186 -19.65 5.08 6.77
C LYS A 186 -21.11 5.48 6.95
N TYR A 187 -21.35 6.77 7.20
CA TYR A 187 -22.70 7.31 7.37
C TYR A 187 -23.56 7.11 6.12
N GLU A 188 -23.02 7.42 4.93
CA GLU A 188 -23.76 7.30 3.68
C GLU A 188 -24.11 5.85 3.33
N ILE A 189 -23.17 4.90 3.52
CA ILE A 189 -23.41 3.47 3.31
C ILE A 189 -24.57 2.99 4.19
N VAL A 190 -24.52 3.29 5.49
CA VAL A 190 -25.55 2.84 6.44
C VAL A 190 -26.90 3.48 6.11
N LYS A 191 -26.91 4.78 5.82
CA LYS A 191 -28.13 5.51 5.48
C LYS A 191 -28.83 4.90 4.26
N ARG A 192 -28.07 4.53 3.23
CA ARG A 192 -28.62 3.90 2.02
C ARG A 192 -29.12 2.49 2.26
N LEU A 193 -28.37 1.67 3.01
CA LEU A 193 -28.83 0.34 3.41
C LEU A 193 -30.13 0.41 4.22
N GLN A 194 -30.23 1.35 5.17
CA GLN A 194 -31.45 1.58 5.95
C GLN A 194 -32.63 2.06 5.09
N ALA A 195 -32.39 2.93 4.11
CA ALA A 195 -33.41 3.33 3.13
C ALA A 195 -33.89 2.14 2.29
N GLY A 196 -32.99 1.19 1.99
CA GLY A 196 -33.29 -0.12 1.41
C GLY A 196 -33.97 -1.12 2.35
N LYS A 197 -34.40 -0.67 3.55
CA LYS A 197 -35.06 -1.47 4.60
C LYS A 197 -34.16 -2.54 5.26
N HIS A 198 -32.84 -2.42 5.16
CA HIS A 198 -31.90 -3.29 5.87
C HIS A 198 -31.72 -2.83 7.32
N ILE A 199 -31.64 -3.80 8.25
CA ILE A 199 -31.21 -3.53 9.63
C ILE A 199 -29.69 -3.62 9.67
N CYS A 200 -29.03 -2.49 9.95
CA CYS A 200 -27.57 -2.38 9.88
C CYS A 200 -26.95 -2.44 11.27
N GLY A 201 -26.05 -3.41 11.50
CA GLY A 201 -25.10 -3.38 12.61
C GLY A 201 -23.76 -2.84 12.13
N MET A 202 -23.17 -1.89 12.85
CA MET A 202 -21.85 -1.35 12.53
C MET A 202 -20.94 -1.44 13.75
N THR A 203 -19.75 -1.99 13.56
CA THR A 203 -18.66 -1.94 14.54
C THR A 203 -17.79 -0.72 14.26
N GLY A 204 -17.60 0.13 15.27
CA GLY A 204 -16.70 1.28 15.23
C GLY A 204 -15.52 1.09 16.19
N GLU A 205 -14.41 1.78 15.89
CA GLU A 205 -13.40 2.16 16.88
C GLU A 205 -13.63 3.62 17.29
#